data_AF-A0A1I6UZP4-F1
#
_entry.id   AF-A0A1I6UZP4-F1
#
_cell.length_a   1.000
_cell.length_b   1.000
_cell.length_c   1.000
_cell.angle_alpha   90.00
_cell.angle_beta   90.00
_cell.angle_gamma   90.00
#
_symmetry.space_group_name_H-M   'P 1'
#
loop_
_entity.id
_entity.type
_entity.pdbx_description
1 polymer ?
#
loop_
_entity_poly.entity_id
_entity_poly.type
_entity_poly.pdbx_seq_one_letter_code
_entity_poly.pdbx_strand_id
1 'polypeptide(L)'
;MVSSIGGIVFALVMLWVAGERVMARFQRPGRGVASVRRDLAGRRSLEGEVHVVVWKAHPLSDHMIKELATSEGFKFVDESSLHGSRVLRFVPPRKGI
;
A
#
# COMPACT_ATOMS: atom_id res chain seq x y z
N MET A 1 22.95 41.52 -11.39
CA MET A 1 21.49 41.39 -11.57
C MET A 1 21.05 40.15 -12.37
N VAL A 2 21.97 39.39 -13.01
CA VAL A 2 21.62 38.18 -13.79
C VAL A 2 21.54 36.90 -12.92
N SER A 3 22.18 36.87 -11.75
CA SER A 3 22.22 35.68 -10.88
C SER A 3 20.88 35.31 -10.23
N SER A 4 19.99 36.28 -10.00
CA SER A 4 18.69 36.05 -9.35
C SER A 4 17.72 35.28 -10.25
N ILE A 5 17.79 35.54 -11.56
CA ILE A 5 16.90 34.89 -12.56
C ILE A 5 17.28 33.41 -12.70
N GLY A 6 18.57 33.10 -12.77
CA GLY A 6 19.05 31.71 -12.83
C GLY A 6 18.66 30.88 -11.61
N GLY A 7 18.73 31.47 -10.41
CA GLY A 7 18.32 30.81 -9.16
C GLY A 7 16.82 30.49 -9.13
N ILE A 8 15.97 31.40 -9.60
CA ILE A 8 14.51 31.20 -9.64
C ILE A 8 14.15 30.08 -10.62
N VAL A 9 14.75 30.05 -11.81
CA VAL A 9 14.52 28.99 -12.80
C VAL A 9 14.98 27.63 -12.26
N PHE A 10 16.15 27.58 -11.61
CA PHE A 10 16.64 26.34 -11.00
C PHE A 10 15.74 25.83 -9.88
N ALA A 11 15.25 26.72 -9.01
CA ALA A 11 14.32 26.37 -7.94
C ALA A 11 12.98 25.84 -8.50
N LEU A 12 12.45 26.45 -9.57
CA LEU A 12 11.24 25.99 -10.25
C LEU A 12 11.43 24.60 -10.89
N VAL A 13 12.58 24.34 -11.51
CA VAL A 13 12.90 23.02 -12.08
C VAL A 13 13.04 21.98 -10.97
N MET A 14 13.73 22.29 -9.88
CA MET A 14 13.84 21.40 -8.72
C MET A 14 12.48 21.10 -8.10
N LEU A 15 11.61 22.11 -7.98
CA LEU A 15 10.25 21.95 -7.48
C LEU A 15 9.40 21.09 -8.41
N TRP A 16 9.54 21.27 -9.73
CA TRP A 16 8.89 20.42 -10.73
C TRP A 16 9.31 18.96 -10.61
N VAL A 17 10.63 18.70 -10.58
CA VAL A 17 11.18 17.35 -10.46
C VAL A 17 10.76 16.70 -9.14
N ALA A 18 10.79 17.44 -8.04
CA ALA A 18 10.30 16.96 -6.75
C ALA A 18 8.79 16.65 -6.80
N GLY A 19 8.01 17.52 -7.43
CA GLY A 19 6.58 17.34 -7.66
C GLY A 19 6.28 16.08 -8.47
N GLU A 20 6.97 15.86 -9.59
CA GLU A 20 6.82 14.66 -10.41
C GLU A 20 7.24 13.39 -9.68
N ARG A 21 8.33 13.41 -8.90
CA ARG A 21 8.79 12.23 -8.14
C ARG A 21 7.85 11.89 -6.99
N VAL A 22 7.33 12.90 -6.29
CA VAL A 22 6.34 12.72 -5.23
C VAL A 22 5.02 12.24 -5.84
N MET A 23 4.53 12.89 -6.89
CA MET A 23 3.32 12.47 -7.59
C MET A 23 3.46 11.10 -8.25
N ALA A 24 4.62 10.70 -8.78
CA ALA A 24 4.85 9.35 -9.31
C ALA A 24 4.72 8.27 -8.22
N ARG A 25 5.16 8.57 -6.99
CA ARG A 25 4.93 7.70 -5.82
C ARG A 25 3.45 7.66 -5.40
N PHE A 26 2.70 8.73 -5.68
CA PHE A 26 1.25 8.82 -5.48
C PHE A 26 0.40 8.46 -6.71
N GLN A 27 1.01 8.17 -7.86
CA GLN A 27 0.33 7.73 -9.08
C GLN A 27 0.03 6.24 -8.96
N ARG A 28 -1.10 5.96 -8.29
CA ARG A 28 -1.86 4.70 -8.20
C ARG A 28 -1.58 3.67 -7.08
N PRO A 29 -0.98 4.00 -5.91
CA PRO A 29 -1.09 3.13 -4.73
C PRO A 29 -2.54 3.05 -4.22
N GLY A 30 -3.38 4.07 -4.48
CA GLY A 30 -4.76 4.13 -3.98
C GLY A 30 -5.64 2.94 -4.41
N ARG A 31 -5.46 2.40 -5.63
CA ARG A 31 -6.20 1.22 -6.08
C ARG A 31 -5.75 -0.05 -5.36
N GLY A 32 -4.44 -0.20 -5.13
CA GLY A 32 -3.89 -1.30 -4.34
C GLY A 32 -4.35 -1.23 -2.89
N VAL A 33 -4.28 -0.05 -2.26
CA VAL A 33 -4.74 0.19 -0.88
C VAL A 33 -6.23 -0.08 -0.74
N ALA A 34 -7.05 0.40 -1.67
CA ALA A 34 -8.49 0.14 -1.66
C ALA A 34 -8.81 -1.35 -1.86
N SER A 35 -8.00 -2.06 -2.65
CA SER A 35 -8.11 -3.51 -2.84
C SER A 35 -7.79 -4.26 -1.55
N VAL A 36 -6.66 -3.94 -0.90
CA VAL A 36 -6.26 -4.53 0.38
C VAL A 36 -7.31 -4.25 1.45
N ARG A 37 -7.80 -3.01 1.56
CA ARG A 37 -8.88 -2.65 2.51
C ARG A 37 -10.15 -3.44 2.26
N ARG A 38 -10.52 -3.65 1.00
CA ARG A 38 -11.70 -4.44 0.65
C ARG A 38 -11.52 -5.91 1.02
N ASP A 39 -10.33 -6.46 0.83
CA ASP A 39 -10.01 -7.84 1.23
C ASP A 39 -9.98 -7.96 2.77
N LEU A 40 -9.39 -6.99 3.48
CA LEU A 40 -9.35 -6.92 4.96
C LEU A 40 -10.76 -6.78 5.57
N ALA A 41 -11.64 -6.00 4.95
CA ALA A 41 -13.04 -5.86 5.33
C ALA A 41 -13.95 -6.98 4.80
N GLY A 42 -13.40 -7.85 3.94
CA GLY A 42 -14.13 -8.87 3.20
C GLY A 42 -14.49 -10.09 4.04
N ARG A 43 -14.88 -11.17 3.36
CA ARG A 43 -15.29 -12.41 4.03
C ARG A 43 -14.11 -13.01 4.78
N ARG A 44 -14.33 -13.26 6.07
CA ARG A 44 -13.45 -14.07 6.90
C ARG A 44 -13.52 -15.53 6.44
N SER A 45 -12.37 -16.20 6.46
CA SER A 45 -12.30 -17.66 6.35
C SER A 45 -13.09 -18.31 7.48
N LEU A 46 -13.41 -19.59 7.33
CA LEU A 46 -14.09 -20.41 8.36
C LEU A 46 -13.32 -20.40 9.69
N GLU A 47 -12.00 -20.19 9.65
CA GLU A 47 -11.10 -20.10 10.81
C GLU A 47 -10.99 -18.67 11.39
N GLY A 48 -11.74 -17.70 10.86
CA GLY A 48 -11.69 -16.30 11.31
C GLY A 48 -10.53 -15.47 10.74
N GLU A 49 -9.70 -16.07 9.90
CA GLU A 49 -8.60 -15.41 9.18
C GLU A 49 -9.10 -14.61 7.97
N VAL A 50 -8.31 -13.62 7.54
CA VAL A 50 -8.57 -12.80 6.37
C VAL A 50 -7.45 -12.98 5.36
N HIS A 51 -7.84 -13.15 4.10
CA HIS A 51 -6.93 -13.48 3.01
C HIS A 51 -6.82 -12.29 2.06
N VAL A 52 -5.61 -11.79 1.84
CA VAL A 52 -5.32 -10.72 0.89
C VAL A 52 -4.53 -11.30 -0.28
N VAL A 53 -5.06 -11.15 -1.49
CA VAL A 53 -4.40 -11.67 -2.70
C VAL A 53 -3.41 -10.63 -3.23
N VAL A 54 -2.12 -10.98 -3.23
CA VAL A 54 -1.02 -10.04 -3.58
C VAL A 54 -1.20 -9.45 -4.98
N TRP A 55 -1.57 -10.27 -5.97
CA TRP A 55 -1.81 -9.80 -7.33
C TRP A 55 -2.89 -8.72 -7.43
N LYS A 56 -3.97 -8.84 -6.62
CA LYS A 56 -5.05 -7.83 -6.60
C LYS A 56 -4.64 -6.52 -5.93
N ALA A 57 -3.56 -6.54 -5.14
CA ALA A 57 -3.03 -5.38 -4.44
C ALA A 57 -1.97 -4.62 -5.25
N HIS A 58 -1.65 -5.05 -6.49
CA HIS A 58 -0.69 -4.37 -7.35
C HIS A 58 -1.07 -2.88 -7.54
N PRO A 59 -0.12 -1.92 -7.40
CA PRO A 59 1.34 -2.08 -7.36
C PRO A 59 1.98 -2.23 -5.97
N LEU A 60 1.22 -2.56 -4.92
CA LEU A 60 1.79 -2.71 -3.57
C LEU A 60 2.68 -3.96 -3.45
N SER A 61 3.80 -3.82 -2.74
CA SER A 61 4.65 -4.96 -2.36
C SER A 61 4.12 -5.65 -1.11
N ASP A 62 4.53 -6.90 -0.89
CA ASP A 62 4.13 -7.69 0.29
C ASP A 62 4.40 -6.97 1.61
N HIS A 63 5.54 -6.27 1.69
CA HIS A 63 5.89 -5.47 2.86
C HIS A 63 4.89 -4.33 3.10
N MET A 64 4.51 -3.60 2.03
CA MET A 64 3.51 -2.53 2.13
C MET A 64 2.13 -3.05 2.52
N ILE A 65 1.75 -4.25 2.05
CA ILE A 65 0.48 -4.90 2.41
C ILE A 65 0.50 -5.27 3.90
N LYS A 66 1.61 -5.85 4.40
CA LYS A 66 1.77 -6.19 5.82
C LYS A 66 1.77 -4.94 6.71
N GLU A 67 2.46 -3.89 6.32
CA GLU A 67 2.49 -2.60 7.04
C GLU A 67 1.09 -1.97 7.09
N LEU A 68 0.38 -1.96 5.96
CA LEU A 68 -1.00 -1.47 5.90
C LEU A 68 -1.94 -2.29 6.80
N ALA A 69 -1.90 -3.62 6.72
CA ALA A 69 -2.72 -4.49 7.56
C ALA A 69 -2.40 -4.30 9.05
N THR A 70 -1.12 -4.16 9.40
CA THR A 70 -0.68 -3.91 10.78
C THR A 70 -1.17 -2.55 11.30
N SER A 71 -1.14 -1.51 10.45
CA SER A 71 -1.67 -0.19 10.81
C SER A 71 -3.18 -0.20 11.07
N GLU A 72 -3.91 -1.15 10.47
CA GLU A 72 -5.34 -1.37 10.69
C GLU A 72 -5.63 -2.36 11.86
N GLY A 73 -4.58 -2.79 12.56
CA GLY A 73 -4.66 -3.66 13.74
C GLY A 73 -4.67 -5.15 13.45
N PHE A 74 -4.54 -5.56 12.18
CA PHE A 74 -4.44 -6.96 11.81
C PHE A 74 -3.03 -7.51 12.07
N LYS A 75 -2.93 -8.80 12.39
CA LYS A 75 -1.64 -9.49 12.56
C LYS A 75 -1.39 -10.46 11.42
N PHE A 76 -0.24 -10.37 10.78
CA PHE A 76 0.19 -11.34 9.78
C PHE A 76 0.41 -12.70 10.43
N VAL A 77 -0.15 -13.75 9.83
CA VAL A 77 0.00 -15.13 10.31
C VAL A 77 0.95 -15.88 9.40
N ASP A 78 0.60 -15.98 8.12
CA ASP A 78 1.33 -16.80 7.17
C ASP A 78 1.12 -16.36 5.72
N GLU A 79 2.02 -16.79 4.85
CA GLU A 79 1.91 -16.65 3.40
C GLU A 79 1.61 -18.01 2.77
N SER A 80 0.56 -18.07 1.96
CA SER A 80 0.12 -19.31 1.30
C SER A 80 -0.05 -19.06 -0.19
N SER A 81 0.03 -20.13 -0.97
CA SER A 81 -0.44 -20.12 -2.36
C SER A 81 -1.86 -20.67 -2.42
N LEU A 82 -2.78 -19.95 -3.05
CA LEU A 82 -4.15 -20.39 -3.29
C LEU A 82 -4.44 -20.27 -4.78
N HIS A 83 -4.74 -21.40 -5.45
CA HIS A 83 -4.98 -21.46 -6.89
C HIS A 83 -3.89 -20.77 -7.74
N GLY A 84 -2.61 -20.97 -7.38
CA GLY A 84 -1.47 -20.38 -8.07
C GLY A 84 -1.23 -18.88 -7.79
N SER A 85 -2.04 -18.25 -6.94
CA SER A 85 -1.86 -16.87 -6.51
C SER A 85 -1.27 -16.81 -5.10
N ARG A 86 -0.32 -15.88 -4.87
CA ARG A 86 0.18 -15.60 -3.51
C ARG A 86 -0.87 -14.88 -2.68
N VAL A 87 -1.10 -15.37 -1.47
CA VAL A 87 -2.09 -14.88 -0.53
C VAL A 87 -1.42 -14.68 0.83
N LEU A 88 -1.60 -13.49 1.40
CA LEU A 88 -1.17 -13.17 2.74
C LEU A 88 -2.35 -13.37 3.69
N ARG A 89 -2.15 -14.14 4.76
CA ARG A 89 -3.16 -14.41 5.79
C ARG A 89 -2.97 -13.52 6.99
N PHE A 90 -4.07 -12.96 7.47
CA PHE A 90 -4.10 -12.04 8.59
C PHE A 90 -5.18 -12.42 9.60
N VAL A 91 -4.90 -12.23 10.88
CA VAL A 91 -5.88 -12.34 11.96
C VAL A 91 -6.35 -10.94 12.33
N PRO A 92 -7.68 -10.71 12.46
CA PRO A 92 -8.20 -9.42 12.87
C PRO A 92 -7.69 -9.03 14.26
N PRO A 93 -7.63 -7.72 14.59
CA PRO A 93 -7.38 -7.31 15.96
C PRO A 93 -8.39 -8.01 16.84
N ARG A 94 -7.92 -8.62 17.94
CA ARG A 94 -8.82 -9.05 19.02
C ARG A 94 -9.61 -7.82 19.41
N LYS A 95 -10.87 -7.76 18.96
CA LYS A 95 -11.79 -6.72 19.38
C LYS A 95 -11.92 -6.94 20.88
N GLY A 96 -11.26 -6.09 21.66
CA GLY A 96 -11.49 -6.03 23.09
C GLY A 96 -12.99 -5.91 23.28
N ILE A 97 -13.52 -6.83 24.09
CA ILE A 97 -14.88 -6.76 24.64
C ILE A 97 -15.08 -5.38 25.25
#